data_AF-A5DDL9-F1
#
_entry.id   AF-A5DDL9-F1
#
_cell.length_a   1.000
_cell.length_b   1.000
_cell.length_c   1.000
_cell.angle_alpha   90.00
_cell.angle_beta   90.00
_cell.angle_gamma   90.00
#
_symmetry.space_group_name_H-M   'P 1'
#
loop_
_entity.id
_entity.type
_entity.pdbx_description
1 polymer ?
#
loop_
_entity_poly.entity_id
_entity_poly.type
_entity_poly.pdbx_seq_one_letter_code
_entity_poly.pdbx_strand_id
1 'polypeptide(L)'
;MSEMGYSQSFLLTDTKLATGLVSVMIAGLLFYVDKKYGFERTFNVTVISVCIYGLLSLFYYYLTYHPKYKNNKFVGYSDNGEKISIATWTRKHTPTYFVRIEVSKIDGEAMTSETSIEFTKLFDGFGYYKQEEMTKFLKSEVEKLQKKNL
;
A
#
# COMPACT_ATOMS: atom_id res chain seq x y z
N MET A 1 6.24 15.44 -1.88
CA MET A 1 6.27 14.55 -3.06
C MET A 1 5.62 15.20 -4.26
N SER A 2 4.42 15.79 -4.11
CA SER A 2 3.82 16.64 -5.14
C SER A 2 4.71 17.84 -5.51
N GLU A 3 5.43 18.41 -4.53
CA GLU A 3 6.48 19.41 -4.75
C GLU A 3 7.67 18.93 -5.59
N MET A 4 7.79 17.63 -5.86
CA MET A 4 8.85 17.02 -6.65
C MET A 4 8.35 16.47 -8.00
N GLY A 5 7.13 16.85 -8.40
CA GLY A 5 6.55 16.43 -9.68
C GLY A 5 6.06 14.97 -9.74
N TYR A 6 5.90 14.31 -8.58
CA TYR A 6 5.31 12.97 -8.54
C TYR A 6 3.82 13.05 -8.25
N SER A 7 3.02 12.50 -9.15
CA SER A 7 1.57 12.35 -8.99
C SER A 7 1.27 11.09 -8.18
N GLN A 8 0.59 11.25 -7.05
CA GLN A 8 0.22 10.15 -6.17
C GLN A 8 -0.80 9.23 -6.82
N SER A 9 -0.58 7.92 -6.72
CA SER A 9 -1.52 6.89 -7.15
C SER A 9 -2.16 6.21 -5.95
N PHE A 10 -3.50 6.17 -5.95
CA PHE A 10 -4.31 5.52 -4.92
C PHE A 10 -4.75 4.09 -5.30
N LEU A 11 -4.34 3.59 -6.47
CA LEU A 11 -4.78 2.30 -7.02
C LEU A 11 -4.65 1.13 -6.04
N LEU A 12 -3.58 1.05 -5.26
CA LEU A 12 -3.39 -0.03 -4.27
C LEU A 12 -4.42 0.03 -3.15
N THR A 13 -4.75 1.24 -2.67
CA THR A 13 -5.75 1.48 -1.64
C THR A 13 -7.15 1.22 -2.19
N ASP A 14 -7.43 1.73 -3.39
CA ASP A 14 -8.72 1.59 -4.06
C ASP A 14 -9.03 0.12 -4.36
N THR A 15 -8.03 -0.65 -4.79
CA THR A 15 -8.20 -2.09 -5.06
C THR A 15 -8.53 -2.86 -3.78
N LYS A 16 -7.88 -2.53 -2.66
CA LYS A 16 -8.17 -3.15 -1.35
C LYS A 16 -9.58 -2.80 -0.87
N LEU A 17 -9.97 -1.54 -1.03
CA LEU A 17 -11.30 -1.06 -0.67
C LEU A 17 -12.39 -1.72 -1.53
N ALA A 18 -12.20 -1.74 -2.85
CA ALA A 18 -13.10 -2.38 -3.80
C ALA A 18 -13.27 -3.87 -3.51
N THR A 19 -12.17 -4.59 -3.22
CA THR A 19 -12.21 -6.01 -2.84
C THR A 19 -13.06 -6.23 -1.59
N GLY A 20 -12.90 -5.38 -0.56
CA GLY A 20 -13.73 -5.40 0.64
C GLY A 20 -15.22 -5.15 0.34
N LEU A 21 -15.53 -4.11 -0.44
CA LEU A 21 -16.91 -3.77 -0.81
C LEU A 21 -17.61 -4.89 -1.59
N VAL A 22 -16.92 -5.52 -2.54
CA VAL A 22 -17.44 -6.67 -3.29
C VAL A 22 -17.76 -7.83 -2.34
N SER A 23 -16.92 -8.09 -1.34
CA SER A 23 -17.17 -9.17 -0.37
C SER A 23 -18.45 -8.94 0.46
N VAL A 24 -18.69 -7.69 0.89
CA VAL A 24 -19.90 -7.31 1.63
C VAL A 24 -21.14 -7.38 0.73
N MET A 25 -21.01 -6.98 -0.54
CA MET A 25 -22.08 -7.07 -1.52
C MET A 25 -22.51 -8.54 -1.75
N ILE A 26 -21.56 -9.46 -1.89
CA ILE A 26 -21.84 -10.90 -2.04
C ILE A 26 -22.59 -11.42 -0.81
N ALA A 27 -22.16 -11.06 0.40
CA ALA A 27 -22.84 -11.47 1.63
C ALA A 27 -24.28 -10.93 1.70
N GLY A 28 -24.51 -9.68 1.32
CA GLY A 28 -25.84 -9.08 1.28
C GLY A 28 -26.77 -9.73 0.26
N LEU A 29 -26.27 -10.02 -0.94
CA LEU A 29 -27.03 -10.74 -1.97
C LEU A 29 -27.37 -12.16 -1.54
N LEU A 30 -26.42 -12.87 -0.93
CA LEU A 30 -26.63 -14.21 -0.43
C LEU A 30 -27.73 -14.25 0.64
N PHE A 31 -27.68 -13.32 1.60
CA PHE A 31 -28.72 -13.18 2.62
C PHE A 31 -30.10 -12.89 2.02
N TYR A 32 -30.16 -12.04 0.98
CA TYR A 32 -31.41 -11.73 0.29
C TYR A 32 -32.00 -12.95 -0.42
N VAL A 33 -31.17 -13.76 -1.08
CA VAL A 33 -31.60 -14.98 -1.77
C VAL A 33 -32.08 -16.03 -0.77
N ASP A 34 -31.32 -16.26 0.30
CA ASP A 34 -31.65 -17.24 1.34
C ASP A 34 -32.99 -16.90 2.02
N LYS A 35 -33.22 -15.60 2.32
CA LYS A 35 -34.48 -15.11 2.87
C LYS A 35 -35.69 -15.38 1.96
N LYS A 36 -35.50 -15.41 0.63
CA LYS A 36 -36.60 -15.55 -0.34
C LYS A 36 -36.92 -17.01 -0.69
N TYR A 37 -35.92 -17.87 -0.80
CA TYR A 37 -36.08 -19.24 -1.33
C TYR A 37 -35.87 -20.35 -0.30
N GLY A 38 -35.43 -20.01 0.92
CA GLY A 38 -35.13 -20.97 1.98
C GLY A 38 -33.80 -21.71 1.75
N PHE A 39 -33.23 -22.19 2.84
CA PHE A 39 -31.86 -22.73 2.88
C PHE A 39 -31.67 -23.99 2.02
N GLU A 40 -32.66 -24.90 1.98
CA GLU A 40 -32.52 -26.19 1.29
C GLU A 40 -32.30 -26.05 -0.22
N ARG A 41 -32.97 -25.09 -0.88
CA ARG A 41 -32.77 -24.83 -2.32
C ARG A 41 -31.53 -23.99 -2.60
N THR A 42 -31.07 -23.22 -1.61
CA THR A 42 -29.98 -22.25 -1.75
C THR A 42 -28.63 -22.82 -1.30
N PHE A 43 -28.59 -24.06 -0.79
CA PHE A 43 -27.38 -24.69 -0.28
C PHE A 43 -26.23 -24.68 -1.30
N ASN A 44 -26.47 -25.15 -2.53
CA ASN A 44 -25.43 -25.18 -3.56
C ASN A 44 -24.94 -23.78 -3.94
N VAL A 45 -25.84 -22.79 -3.98
CA VAL A 45 -25.49 -21.39 -4.25
C VAL A 45 -24.63 -20.84 -3.12
N THR A 46 -24.98 -21.13 -1.88
CA THR A 46 -24.25 -20.73 -0.67
C THR A 46 -22.84 -21.29 -0.67
N VAL A 47 -22.67 -22.58 -0.98
CA VAL A 47 -21.36 -23.22 -1.08
C VAL A 47 -20.49 -22.53 -2.14
N ILE A 48 -21.04 -22.25 -3.33
CA ILE A 48 -20.33 -21.53 -4.40
C ILE A 48 -19.92 -20.12 -3.94
N SER A 49 -20.83 -19.38 -3.28
CA SER A 49 -20.53 -18.05 -2.75
C SER A 49 -19.42 -18.06 -1.69
N VAL A 50 -19.39 -19.07 -0.81
CA VAL A 50 -18.31 -19.25 0.18
C VAL A 50 -16.97 -19.53 -0.50
N CYS A 51 -16.95 -20.37 -1.54
CA CYS A 51 -15.73 -20.61 -2.32
C CYS A 51 -15.20 -19.33 -2.98
N ILE A 52 -16.08 -18.55 -3.60
CA ILE A 52 -15.72 -17.25 -4.22
C ILE A 52 -15.19 -16.28 -3.16
N TYR A 53 -15.84 -16.20 -2.00
CA TYR A 53 -15.38 -15.38 -0.88
C TYR A 53 -14.00 -15.81 -0.37
N GLY A 54 -13.73 -17.11 -0.31
CA GLY A 54 -12.41 -17.65 0.04
C GLY A 54 -11.32 -17.22 -0.93
N LEU A 55 -11.60 -17.25 -2.23
CA LEU A 55 -10.67 -16.76 -3.27
C LEU A 55 -10.41 -15.26 -3.16
N LEU A 56 -11.47 -14.45 -2.95
CA LEU A 56 -11.33 -13.01 -2.70
C LEU A 56 -10.50 -12.72 -1.44
N SER A 57 -10.68 -13.52 -0.39
CA SER A 57 -9.92 -13.40 0.86
C SER A 57 -8.44 -13.73 0.66
N LEU A 58 -8.12 -14.75 -0.14
CA LEU A 58 -6.73 -15.08 -0.53
C LEU A 58 -6.11 -13.96 -1.37
N PHE A 59 -6.86 -13.40 -2.30
CA PHE A 59 -6.39 -12.26 -3.11
C PHE A 59 -6.11 -11.02 -2.24
N TYR A 60 -7.00 -10.72 -1.29
CA TYR A 60 -6.80 -9.64 -0.33
C TYR A 60 -5.58 -9.90 0.58
N TYR A 61 -5.39 -11.14 1.02
CA TYR A 61 -4.23 -11.55 1.79
C TYR A 61 -2.93 -11.31 1.01
N TYR A 62 -2.90 -11.72 -0.27
CA TYR A 62 -1.78 -11.48 -1.17
C TYR A 62 -1.46 -9.98 -1.30
N LEU A 63 -2.44 -9.12 -1.58
CA LEU A 63 -2.23 -7.67 -1.67
C LEU A 63 -1.72 -7.02 -0.36
N THR A 64 -1.96 -7.65 0.78
CA THR A 64 -1.60 -7.12 2.09
C THR A 64 -0.23 -7.57 2.56
N TYR A 65 0.11 -8.85 2.36
CA TYR A 65 1.34 -9.45 2.90
C TYR A 65 2.49 -9.51 1.90
N HIS A 66 2.23 -9.37 0.60
CA HIS A 66 3.26 -9.47 -0.41
C HIS A 66 4.34 -8.37 -0.21
N PRO A 67 5.63 -8.70 -0.25
CA PRO A 67 6.73 -7.80 0.12
C PRO A 67 6.79 -6.52 -0.71
N LYS A 68 6.31 -6.53 -1.96
CA LYS A 68 6.19 -5.34 -2.82
C LYS A 68 5.15 -4.31 -2.34
N TYR A 69 4.11 -4.75 -1.63
CA TYR A 69 2.98 -3.89 -1.23
C TYR A 69 2.93 -3.65 0.28
N LYS A 70 3.76 -4.36 1.03
CA LYS A 70 3.81 -4.28 2.49
C LYS A 70 4.35 -2.92 2.93
N ASN A 71 3.67 -2.31 3.91
CA ASN A 71 4.03 -1.02 4.51
C ASN A 71 4.15 0.15 3.54
N ASN A 72 3.67 0.00 2.32
CA ASN A 72 3.72 1.05 1.32
C ASN A 72 2.79 2.21 1.73
N LYS A 73 3.37 3.39 1.95
CA LYS A 73 2.64 4.60 2.36
C LYS A 73 2.41 5.54 1.19
N PHE A 74 3.26 5.49 0.17
CA PHE A 74 3.16 6.37 -0.97
C PHE A 74 3.61 5.66 -2.24
N VAL A 75 2.77 5.71 -3.28
CA VAL A 75 3.13 5.33 -4.64
C VAL A 75 2.91 6.56 -5.50
N GLY A 76 3.93 6.95 -6.27
CA GLY A 76 3.86 8.07 -7.19
C GLY A 76 4.38 7.68 -8.56
N TYR A 77 3.89 8.37 -9.59
CA TYR A 77 4.43 8.31 -10.94
C TYR A 77 4.96 9.68 -11.33
N SER A 78 6.14 9.72 -11.95
CA SER A 78 6.68 10.90 -12.62
C SER A 78 6.14 10.98 -14.05
N ASP A 79 6.12 12.19 -14.64
CA ASP A 79 5.72 12.41 -16.03
C ASP A 79 6.58 11.61 -17.04
N ASN A 80 7.81 11.26 -16.65
CA ASN A 80 8.70 10.38 -17.43
C ASN A 80 8.38 8.88 -17.31
N GLY A 81 7.30 8.51 -16.62
CA GLY A 81 6.87 7.12 -16.43
C GLY A 81 7.60 6.36 -15.32
N GLU A 82 8.49 7.01 -14.56
CA GLU A 82 9.14 6.41 -13.40
C GLU A 82 8.14 6.23 -12.26
N LYS A 83 8.10 5.03 -11.68
CA LYS A 83 7.29 4.72 -10.50
C LYS A 83 8.18 4.76 -9.26
N ILE A 84 7.79 5.56 -8.28
CA ILE A 84 8.39 5.60 -6.95
C ILE A 84 7.43 4.98 -5.93
N SER A 85 7.95 4.13 -5.06
CA SER A 85 7.22 3.50 -3.97
C SER A 85 7.98 3.71 -2.67
N ILE A 86 7.29 4.19 -1.64
CA ILE A 86 7.88 4.51 -0.34
C ILE A 86 7.17 3.72 0.73
N ALA A 87 7.89 2.78 1.32
CA ALA A 87 7.43 2.01 2.46
C ALA A 87 8.11 2.52 3.73
N THR A 88 7.33 2.73 4.79
CA THR A 88 7.87 3.12 6.10
C THR A 88 7.36 2.20 7.19
N TRP A 89 8.23 1.85 8.12
CA TRP A 89 7.89 1.04 9.28
C TRP A 89 8.76 1.38 10.48
N THR A 90 8.33 0.91 11.64
CA THR A 90 9.04 1.08 12.91
C THR A 90 9.16 -0.28 13.59
N ARG A 91 10.18 -0.43 14.44
CA ARG A 91 10.35 -1.63 15.27
C ARG A 91 9.87 -1.31 16.68
N LYS A 92 9.34 -2.33 17.36
CA LYS A 92 8.88 -2.18 18.75
C LYS A 92 10.04 -1.72 19.63
N HIS A 93 9.80 -0.73 20.49
CA HIS A 93 10.79 -0.14 21.40
C HIS A 93 12.01 0.53 20.74
N THR A 94 11.92 0.88 19.45
CA THR A 94 12.99 1.60 18.75
C THR A 94 12.48 2.93 18.22
N PRO A 95 13.02 4.09 18.65
CA PRO A 95 12.62 5.42 18.17
C PRO A 95 13.25 5.75 16.81
N THR A 96 13.16 4.81 15.86
CA THR A 96 13.73 4.93 14.51
C THR A 96 12.67 4.57 13.47
N TYR A 97 12.48 5.46 12.51
CA TYR A 97 11.72 5.21 11.30
C TYR A 97 12.62 4.57 10.26
N PHE A 98 12.27 3.38 9.83
CA PHE A 98 12.87 2.74 8.66
C PHE A 98 12.08 3.16 7.43
N VAL A 99 12.79 3.56 6.39
CA VAL A 99 12.24 4.01 5.11
C VAL A 99 12.88 3.18 4.01
N ARG A 100 12.05 2.52 3.21
CA ARG A 100 12.46 1.85 1.98
C ARG A 100 11.91 2.66 0.82
N ILE A 101 12.80 3.06 -0.08
CA ILE A 101 12.47 3.76 -1.30
C ILE A 101 12.80 2.82 -2.46
N GLU A 102 11.78 2.50 -3.25
CA GLU A 102 11.91 1.68 -4.45
C GLU A 102 11.58 2.57 -5.65
N VAL A 103 12.50 2.64 -6.61
CA VAL A 103 12.32 3.35 -7.89
C VAL A 103 12.39 2.31 -9.00
N SER A 104 11.32 2.24 -9.80
CA SER A 104 11.24 1.34 -10.95
C SER A 104 10.94 2.14 -12.21
N LYS A 105 11.75 1.93 -13.26
CA LYS A 105 11.47 2.40 -14.62
C LYS A 105 10.58 1.39 -15.34
N ILE A 106 9.85 1.85 -16.36
CA ILE A 106 8.93 1.01 -17.17
C ILE A 106 9.66 -0.19 -17.79
N ASP A 107 10.95 -0.06 -18.07
CA ASP A 107 11.75 -1.04 -18.82
C ASP A 107 13.01 -1.53 -18.05
N GLY A 108 13.08 -1.32 -16.74
CA GLY A 108 14.31 -1.55 -15.96
C GLY A 108 14.11 -2.26 -14.63
N GLU A 109 15.21 -2.77 -14.06
CA GLU A 109 15.22 -3.37 -12.72
C GLU A 109 14.81 -2.36 -11.64
N ALA A 110 14.01 -2.82 -10.68
CA ALA A 110 13.59 -1.99 -9.56
C ALA A 110 14.76 -1.81 -8.57
N MET A 111 15.19 -0.56 -8.39
CA MET A 111 16.25 -0.19 -7.47
C MET A 111 15.66 0.10 -6.10
N THR A 112 16.17 -0.57 -5.07
CA THR A 112 15.70 -0.40 -3.68
C THR A 112 16.82 0.20 -2.82
N SER A 113 16.50 1.23 -2.05
CA SER A 113 17.33 1.72 -0.95
C SER A 113 16.57 1.59 0.37
N GLU A 114 17.25 1.09 1.39
CA GLU A 114 16.76 1.11 2.76
C GLU A 114 17.59 2.07 3.59
N THR A 115 16.92 3.02 4.23
CA THR A 115 17.52 4.05 5.06
C THR A 115 16.72 4.20 6.34
N SER A 116 17.26 4.93 7.31
CA SER A 116 16.61 5.13 8.60
C SER A 116 16.80 6.54 9.13
N ILE A 117 15.79 7.06 9.80
CA ILE A 117 15.77 8.39 10.42
C ILE A 117 15.21 8.30 11.84
N GLU A 118 15.85 8.97 12.78
CA GLU A 118 15.40 9.02 14.17
C GLU A 118 14.15 9.88 14.34
N PHE A 119 13.28 9.50 15.27
CA PHE A 119 12.06 10.26 15.56
C PHE A 119 12.35 11.68 16.03
N THR A 120 13.42 11.88 16.80
CA THR A 120 13.86 13.18 17.33
C THR A 120 14.22 14.20 16.23
N LYS A 121 14.55 13.72 15.02
CA LYS A 121 14.79 14.60 13.86
C LYS A 121 13.49 15.07 13.22
N LEU A 122 12.46 14.22 13.24
CA LEU A 122 11.17 14.48 12.61
C LEU A 122 10.15 15.12 13.55
N PHE A 123 10.30 14.90 14.85
CA PHE A 123 9.38 15.38 15.87
C PHE A 123 10.14 16.19 16.91
N ASP A 124 9.56 17.33 17.29
CA ASP A 124 10.10 18.13 18.38
C ASP A 124 9.81 17.50 19.76
N GLY A 125 10.43 18.03 20.82
CA GLY A 125 10.19 17.56 22.20
C GLY A 125 8.72 17.65 22.65
N PHE A 126 7.95 18.53 22.02
CA PHE A 126 6.50 18.69 22.22
C PHE A 126 5.64 17.78 21.31
N GLY A 127 6.25 16.99 20.43
CA GLY A 127 5.56 16.10 19.49
C GLY A 127 5.12 16.75 18.17
N TYR A 128 5.55 17.98 17.86
CA TYR A 128 5.27 18.63 16.59
C TYR A 128 6.08 18.03 15.45
N TYR A 129 5.41 17.69 14.34
CA TYR A 129 6.04 17.12 13.14
C TYR A 129 6.69 18.20 12.26
N LYS A 130 7.98 18.02 11.96
CA LYS A 130 8.79 18.91 11.12
C LYS A 130 8.76 18.41 9.67
N GLN A 131 7.75 18.83 8.90
CA GLN A 131 7.56 18.41 7.51
C GLN A 131 8.77 18.72 6.60
N GLU A 132 9.41 19.87 6.80
CA GLU A 132 10.56 20.28 6.00
C GLU A 132 11.74 19.32 6.11
N GLU A 133 12.05 18.85 7.32
CA GLU A 133 13.14 17.90 7.57
C GLU A 133 12.88 16.55 6.87
N MET A 134 11.63 16.08 6.89
CA MET A 134 11.25 14.88 6.13
C MET A 134 11.41 15.09 4.62
N THR A 135 10.95 16.23 4.10
CA THR A 135 11.06 16.52 2.66
C THR A 135 12.52 16.62 2.21
N LYS A 136 13.39 17.27 3.00
CA LYS A 136 14.83 17.35 2.74
C LYS A 136 15.48 15.96 2.76
N PHE A 137 15.16 15.14 3.76
CA PHE A 137 15.65 13.77 3.87
C PHE A 137 15.27 12.94 2.64
N LEU A 138 13.98 12.94 2.27
CA LEU A 138 13.49 12.20 1.11
C LEU A 138 14.09 12.70 -0.20
N LYS A 139 14.22 14.02 -0.39
CA LYS A 139 14.91 14.61 -1.55
C LYS A 139 16.33 14.07 -1.68
N SER A 140 17.10 14.12 -0.60
CA SER A 140 18.50 13.66 -0.60
C SER A 140 18.65 12.17 -0.94
N GLU A 141 17.72 11.33 -0.48
CA GLU A 141 17.76 9.89 -0.73
C GLU A 141 17.32 9.53 -2.15
N VAL A 142 16.31 10.23 -2.68
CA VAL A 142 15.88 10.08 -4.07
C VAL A 142 16.97 10.55 -5.03
N GLU A 143 17.62 11.69 -4.76
CA GLU A 143 18.75 12.18 -5.57
C GLU A 143 19.94 11.22 -5.56
N LYS A 144 20.27 10.61 -4.41
CA LYS A 144 21.31 9.56 -4.34
C LYS A 144 20.95 8.36 -5.21
N LEU A 145 19.70 7.92 -5.17
CA LEU A 145 19.21 6.80 -5.98
C LEU A 145 19.23 7.11 -7.49
N GLN A 146 18.89 8.35 -7.87
CA GLN A 146 18.95 8.83 -9.25
C GLN A 146 20.38 9.02 -9.74
N LYS A 147 21.31 9.51 -8.90
CA LYS A 147 22.74 9.62 -9.25
C LYS A 147 23.41 8.26 -9.40
N LYS A 148 22.96 7.24 -8.66
CA LYS A 148 23.40 5.86 -8.84
C LYS A 148 22.89 5.22 -10.15
N ASN A 149 21.96 5.89 -10.85
CA ASN A 149 21.40 5.50 -12.15
C ASN A 149 22.12 6.17 -13.35
N LEU A 150 23.08 7.07 -13.12
CA LEU A 150 23.95 7.71 -14.13
C LEU A 150 25.35 7.09 -14.07
#